data_AF-A0A847YWB9-F1
#
_entry.id   AF-A0A847YWB9-F1
#
_cell.length_a   1.000
_cell.length_b   1.000
_cell.length_c   1.000
_cell.angle_alpha   90.00
_cell.angle_beta   90.00
_cell.angle_gamma   90.00
#
_symmetry.space_group_name_H-M   'P 1'
#
loop_
_entity.id
_entity.type
_entity.pdbx_description
1 polymer ?
#
loop_
_entity_poly.entity_id
_entity_poly.type
_entity_poly.pdbx_seq_one_letter_code
_entity_poly.pdbx_strand_id
1 'polypeptide(L)'
;MATKKNKKNQKQKNNKHISILSLAISLLGIILIGIVILGVSLYGLDQKEFSQRQSQPEQYVANPDSAYFRASLLSSSLIKDQEARIKIELVNSGNIIDTVTAMLQYDPQKVEIVGVEEGSAHILSMIPRLSNDATNGVIEIAKWSDDRAETYTGSGGEYAVLVIKPLSTNTSSLTFVCGGEDESSIMYGGDEYISCSNTVGLTLNDISELPTPTPTPTPTPTPTPTPTPTPTPNPDDTSPYISAIKVYDGGDEGYIDTGDYIVIKFNEAIDPESINSNLDEGGTVTGISYSKTGGIYVSSSGLVTIKNIASFDMGSVEEAEAYTVKLALNSTGTTLTITITGGDDVEIYSENFDNAKQIGGIIEDTDGNEMESDSSIADPTGTFGGAYDDSGTGGGSTTTSSCGGPDIPSGVTAATGSDRGTVKLTWSAADEADHYSITFGEKWVDNVGPTEYGAPDIGNVTSYVVRGLKPGVGYYFVVAAVNSCKSSGYSDGVYAYAGTGPIYTSGSSSSNSSWSSQTAEKGTSLVDEDFWDDDEDVFTATPSATPKATPTPSPIIYTPSETETGSDLFGKIMSILPYAGLAILGILGLLLILTVIKKNKKPFEETPQDLFNEDKDEKIIFKE
;
A
#
# COMPACT_ATOMS: atom_id res chain seq x y z
N MET A 1 107.26 11.93 -47.77
CA MET A 1 108.06 11.11 -46.82
C MET A 1 107.16 10.60 -45.70
N ALA A 2 107.56 9.52 -45.03
CA ALA A 2 106.64 8.63 -44.33
C ALA A 2 106.29 9.01 -42.88
N THR A 3 105.13 8.51 -42.45
CA THR A 3 104.79 8.06 -41.08
C THR A 3 105.05 8.97 -39.88
N LYS A 4 103.99 9.16 -39.09
CA LYS A 4 104.05 8.95 -37.63
C LYS A 4 102.73 8.38 -37.09
N LYS A 5 102.69 7.05 -36.92
CA LYS A 5 101.87 6.45 -35.86
C LYS A 5 102.57 6.75 -34.54
N ASN A 6 101.84 7.25 -33.54
CA ASN A 6 102.10 6.83 -32.17
C ASN A 6 100.83 6.89 -31.32
N LYS A 7 100.47 5.77 -30.70
CA LYS A 7 99.35 5.69 -29.74
C LYS A 7 99.88 6.07 -28.36
N LYS A 8 99.23 7.02 -27.67
CA LYS A 8 98.82 6.87 -26.25
C LYS A 8 97.99 8.06 -25.76
N ASN A 9 97.03 7.73 -24.89
CA ASN A 9 96.34 8.59 -23.92
C ASN A 9 95.52 9.78 -24.44
N GLN A 10 94.20 9.59 -24.55
CA GLN A 10 93.24 10.57 -24.04
C GLN A 10 92.23 9.89 -23.11
N LYS A 11 92.19 10.36 -21.87
CA LYS A 11 91.19 10.03 -20.86
C LYS A 11 90.52 11.35 -20.47
N GLN A 12 89.47 11.77 -21.18
CA GLN A 12 88.70 12.95 -20.78
C GLN A 12 87.23 12.93 -21.22
N LYS A 13 86.35 12.96 -20.22
CA LYS A 13 85.00 13.54 -20.20
C LYS A 13 84.09 13.32 -21.42
N ASN A 14 83.30 12.25 -21.38
CA ASN A 14 81.97 12.24 -22.00
C ASN A 14 81.00 13.10 -21.16
N ASN A 15 80.88 14.39 -21.49
CA ASN A 15 79.71 15.16 -21.08
C ASN A 15 78.53 14.73 -21.96
N LYS A 16 77.58 13.94 -21.43
CA LYS A 16 76.32 13.69 -22.12
C LYS A 16 75.49 14.99 -22.11
N HIS A 17 75.29 15.59 -23.29
CA HIS A 17 74.19 16.53 -23.48
C HIS A 17 72.88 15.77 -23.28
N ILE A 18 72.22 15.98 -22.15
CA ILE A 18 70.84 15.57 -21.95
C ILE A 18 69.99 16.50 -22.81
N SER A 19 69.20 15.94 -23.73
CA SER A 19 68.28 16.73 -24.54
C SER A 19 67.24 17.40 -23.63
N ILE A 20 66.91 18.66 -23.91
CA ILE A 20 65.85 19.40 -23.20
C ILE A 20 64.53 18.60 -23.25
N LEU A 21 64.29 17.87 -24.35
CA LEU A 21 63.15 16.98 -24.52
C LEU A 21 63.15 15.81 -23.52
N SER A 22 64.30 15.18 -23.27
CA SER A 22 64.43 14.12 -22.25
C SER A 22 64.29 14.65 -20.82
N LEU A 23 64.68 15.91 -20.57
CA LEU A 23 64.45 16.55 -19.28
C LEU A 23 62.95 16.86 -19.07
N ALA A 24 62.28 17.36 -20.11
CA ALA A 24 60.84 17.66 -20.08
C ALA A 24 59.98 16.40 -19.88
N ILE A 25 60.29 15.30 -20.59
CA ILE A 25 59.60 14.02 -20.41
C ILE A 25 59.83 13.46 -18.99
N SER A 26 61.04 13.61 -18.44
CA SER A 26 61.32 13.20 -17.06
C SER A 26 60.57 14.05 -16.03
N LEU A 27 60.41 15.36 -16.25
CA LEU A 27 59.60 16.22 -15.38
C LEU A 27 58.12 15.83 -15.41
N LEU A 28 57.56 15.60 -16.61
CA LEU A 28 56.17 15.17 -16.78
C LEU A 28 55.88 13.84 -16.10
N GLY A 29 56.80 12.87 -16.18
CA GLY A 29 56.70 11.61 -15.46
C GLY A 29 56.70 11.78 -13.94
N ILE A 30 57.54 12.67 -13.40
CA ILE A 30 57.59 12.96 -11.96
C ILE A 30 56.29 13.66 -11.49
N ILE A 31 55.74 14.58 -12.29
CA ILE A 31 54.47 15.26 -11.98
C ILE A 31 53.30 14.27 -11.97
N LEU A 32 53.21 13.37 -12.96
CA LEU A 32 52.17 12.33 -12.98
C LEU A 32 52.28 11.36 -11.80
N ILE A 33 53.49 10.93 -11.42
CA ILE A 33 53.70 10.11 -10.22
C ILE A 33 53.30 10.89 -8.96
N GLY A 34 53.59 12.19 -8.88
CA GLY A 34 53.15 13.06 -7.78
C GLY A 34 51.62 13.15 -7.65
N ILE A 35 50.91 13.27 -8.78
CA ILE A 35 49.43 13.30 -8.81
C ILE A 35 48.84 11.95 -8.35
N VAL A 36 49.40 10.83 -8.79
CA VAL A 36 48.95 9.49 -8.34
C VAL A 36 49.23 9.29 -6.85
N ILE A 37 50.39 9.70 -6.34
CA ILE A 37 50.72 9.62 -4.90
C ILE A 37 49.78 10.52 -4.08
N LEU A 38 49.46 11.73 -4.56
CA LEU A 38 48.49 12.62 -3.90
C LEU A 38 47.07 12.01 -3.90
N GLY A 39 46.62 11.46 -5.03
CA GLY A 39 45.32 10.79 -5.13
C GLY A 39 45.20 9.60 -4.17
N VAL A 40 46.20 8.72 -4.13
CA VAL A 40 46.23 7.57 -3.20
C VAL A 40 46.37 8.02 -1.74
N SER A 41 47.09 9.12 -1.47
CA SER A 41 47.21 9.66 -0.11
C SER A 41 45.93 10.32 0.39
N LEU A 42 45.15 10.97 -0.49
CA LEU A 42 43.84 11.52 -0.16
C LEU A 42 42.82 10.39 0.08
N TYR A 43 42.81 9.37 -0.79
CA TYR A 43 41.98 8.17 -0.61
C TYR A 43 42.33 7.38 0.67
N GLY A 44 43.61 7.37 1.07
CA GLY A 44 44.08 6.77 2.32
C GLY A 44 43.88 7.61 3.58
N LEU A 45 43.52 8.89 3.46
CA LEU A 45 43.13 9.73 4.60
C LEU A 45 41.67 9.50 4.98
N ASP A 46 40.80 9.34 3.99
CA ASP A 46 39.37 9.03 4.15
C ASP A 46 39.14 7.73 4.94
N GLN A 47 39.88 6.68 4.58
CA GLN A 47 39.90 5.38 5.29
C GLN A 47 40.35 5.47 6.77
N LYS A 48 41.09 6.51 7.17
CA LYS A 48 41.59 6.66 8.54
C LYS A 48 40.62 7.31 9.50
N GLU A 49 39.71 8.16 9.02
CA GLU A 49 38.60 8.64 9.87
C GLU A 49 37.58 7.53 10.13
N PHE A 50 37.40 6.61 9.16
CA PHE A 50 36.50 5.46 9.30
C PHE A 50 36.91 4.49 10.43
N SER A 51 38.23 4.32 10.68
CA SER A 51 38.75 3.32 11.63
C SER A 51 38.80 3.76 13.10
N GLN A 52 38.35 4.98 13.46
CA GLN A 52 38.32 5.44 14.86
C GLN A 52 36.92 5.62 15.47
N ARG A 53 35.83 5.43 14.70
CA ARG A 53 34.45 5.58 15.19
C ARG A 53 33.83 4.33 15.84
N GLN A 54 34.64 3.39 16.34
CA GLN A 54 34.14 2.26 17.16
C GLN A 54 34.88 2.15 18.49
N SER A 55 34.48 2.96 19.49
CA SER A 55 34.31 2.54 20.91
C SER A 55 34.12 3.72 21.90
N GLN A 56 32.90 4.25 22.03
CA GLN A 56 32.34 4.89 23.24
C GLN A 56 30.83 5.07 22.98
N PRO A 57 29.92 4.91 23.97
CA PRO A 57 28.51 5.23 23.81
C PRO A 57 28.31 6.75 23.89
N GLU A 58 28.32 7.42 22.74
CA GLU A 58 28.12 8.87 22.65
C GLU A 58 26.61 9.18 22.74
N GLN A 59 26.20 10.05 23.69
CA GLN A 59 24.79 10.40 23.86
C GLN A 59 24.32 11.22 22.66
N TYR A 60 23.42 10.64 21.87
CA TYR A 60 22.99 11.19 20.59
C TYR A 60 22.11 12.43 20.79
N VAL A 61 22.50 13.54 20.15
CA VAL A 61 21.62 14.68 19.90
C VAL A 61 20.95 14.43 18.56
N ALA A 62 19.63 14.52 18.49
CA ALA A 62 18.87 14.15 17.30
C ALA A 62 19.29 14.96 16.05
N ASN A 63 19.59 14.23 14.97
CA ASN A 63 19.77 14.78 13.63
C ASN A 63 18.38 15.06 13.02
N PRO A 64 18.05 16.29 12.56
CA PRO A 64 16.75 16.58 11.96
C PRO A 64 16.45 15.78 10.69
N ASP A 65 17.48 15.36 9.95
CA ASP A 65 17.32 14.69 8.64
C ASP A 65 17.01 13.18 8.77
N SER A 66 17.04 12.59 9.97
CA SER A 66 16.93 11.14 10.12
C SER A 66 15.48 10.66 10.29
N ALA A 67 15.02 9.82 9.36
CA ALA A 67 13.69 9.21 9.37
C ALA A 67 13.62 8.03 10.37
N TYR A 68 12.43 7.63 10.83
CA TYR A 68 12.30 6.51 11.77
C TYR A 68 10.90 5.90 11.77
N PHE A 69 10.77 4.67 12.27
CA PHE A 69 9.49 4.00 12.49
C PHE A 69 8.95 4.15 13.91
N ARG A 70 7.63 4.15 14.04
CA ARG A 70 6.94 4.05 15.33
C ARG A 70 5.77 3.09 15.25
N ALA A 71 5.71 2.14 16.18
CA ALA A 71 4.56 1.27 16.39
C ALA A 71 3.60 1.88 17.42
N SER A 72 2.29 1.73 17.19
CA SER A 72 1.24 2.20 18.11
C SER A 72 -0.02 1.33 17.99
N LEU A 73 -0.68 1.05 19.11
CA LEU A 73 -1.91 0.27 19.11
C LEU A 73 -3.07 1.07 18.50
N LEU A 74 -3.79 0.49 17.54
CA LEU A 74 -5.04 1.04 16.99
C LEU A 74 -6.28 0.47 17.70
N SER A 75 -6.26 -0.81 18.06
CA SER A 75 -7.35 -1.43 18.83
C SER A 75 -7.55 -0.78 20.19
N SER A 76 -8.81 -0.67 20.63
CA SER A 76 -9.17 -0.07 21.93
C SER A 76 -8.68 -0.86 23.15
N SER A 77 -8.37 -2.15 22.97
CA SER A 77 -7.87 -3.07 24.00
C SER A 77 -7.11 -4.24 23.36
N LEU A 78 -6.29 -4.91 24.17
CA LEU A 78 -5.72 -6.21 23.84
C LEU A 78 -6.48 -7.30 24.61
N ILE A 79 -7.00 -8.28 23.89
CA ILE A 79 -7.68 -9.45 24.46
C ILE A 79 -6.95 -10.69 23.97
N LYS A 80 -6.69 -11.65 24.87
CA LYS A 80 -6.06 -12.92 24.53
C LYS A 80 -6.94 -13.69 23.51
N ASP A 81 -6.29 -14.32 22.53
CA ASP A 81 -6.91 -15.10 21.46
C ASP A 81 -7.88 -14.30 20.56
N GLN A 82 -7.74 -12.96 20.52
CA GLN A 82 -8.51 -12.05 19.66
C GLN A 82 -7.57 -11.19 18.82
N GLU A 83 -8.02 -10.75 17.65
CA GLU A 83 -7.22 -9.90 16.78
C GLU A 83 -7.09 -8.46 17.31
N ALA A 84 -5.91 -7.88 17.14
CA ALA A 84 -5.63 -6.49 17.43
C ALA A 84 -4.79 -5.84 16.32
N ARG A 85 -5.12 -4.59 15.98
CA ARG A 85 -4.45 -3.81 14.94
C ARG A 85 -3.41 -2.87 15.54
N ILE A 86 -2.23 -2.83 14.94
CA ILE A 86 -1.09 -2.01 15.36
C ILE A 86 -0.62 -1.20 14.15
N LYS A 87 -0.75 0.12 14.23
CA LYS A 87 -0.19 1.03 13.24
C LYS A 87 1.33 1.03 13.31
N ILE A 88 1.97 0.81 12.16
CA ILE A 88 3.36 1.16 11.91
C ILE A 88 3.35 2.49 11.16
N GLU A 89 3.95 3.51 11.78
CA GLU A 89 4.05 4.87 11.25
C GLU A 89 5.50 5.12 10.83
N LEU A 90 5.71 5.51 9.57
CA LEU A 90 6.98 6.11 9.13
C LEU A 90 6.94 7.59 9.48
N VAL A 91 7.95 8.10 10.16
CA VAL A 91 8.20 9.53 10.31
C VAL A 91 9.38 9.88 9.41
N ASN A 92 9.12 10.67 8.36
CA ASN A 92 10.15 11.09 7.41
C ASN A 92 10.25 12.61 7.42
N SER A 93 11.43 13.18 7.71
CA SER A 93 11.63 14.63 7.82
C SER A 93 11.67 15.37 6.47
N GLY A 94 10.98 14.86 5.45
CA GLY A 94 11.02 15.37 4.08
C GLY A 94 12.22 14.86 3.27
N ASN A 95 12.86 13.75 3.68
CA ASN A 95 13.86 13.09 2.85
C ASN A 95 13.21 12.53 1.59
N ILE A 96 14.00 12.46 0.52
CA ILE A 96 13.68 11.62 -0.63
C ILE A 96 13.94 10.18 -0.21
N ILE A 97 13.00 9.26 -0.45
CA ILE A 97 13.12 7.82 -0.19
C ILE A 97 12.63 7.03 -1.42
N ASP A 98 13.30 5.93 -1.76
CA ASP A 98 12.92 4.99 -2.83
C ASP A 98 12.63 3.57 -2.32
N THR A 99 13.11 3.25 -1.12
CA THR A 99 12.99 1.93 -0.48
C THR A 99 12.75 2.09 1.02
N VAL A 100 11.82 1.33 1.57
CA VAL A 100 11.44 1.37 2.99
C VAL A 100 11.22 -0.06 3.48
N THR A 101 12.02 -0.52 4.42
CA THR A 101 11.86 -1.84 5.06
C THR A 101 11.63 -1.68 6.55
N ALA A 102 10.47 -2.12 7.03
CA ALA A 102 10.17 -2.24 8.45
C ALA A 102 10.33 -3.71 8.85
N MET A 103 11.34 -4.05 9.65
CA MET A 103 11.55 -5.40 10.15
C MET A 103 11.37 -5.44 11.68
N LEU A 104 10.41 -6.23 12.17
CA LEU A 104 10.07 -6.30 13.59
C LEU A 104 10.33 -7.69 14.17
N GLN A 105 11.03 -7.72 15.30
CA GLN A 105 11.17 -8.88 16.16
C GLN A 105 10.00 -8.93 17.17
N TYR A 106 9.43 -10.12 17.33
CA TYR A 106 8.41 -10.45 18.33
C TYR A 106 8.69 -11.80 19.01
N ASP A 107 7.92 -12.14 20.04
CA ASP A 107 7.96 -13.43 20.74
C ASP A 107 6.84 -14.35 20.18
N PRO A 108 7.16 -15.35 19.34
CA PRO A 108 6.17 -16.19 18.66
C PRO A 108 5.43 -17.16 19.60
N GLN A 109 5.83 -17.24 20.87
CA GLN A 109 5.08 -17.98 21.90
C GLN A 109 4.03 -17.11 22.61
N LYS A 110 4.03 -15.79 22.36
CA LYS A 110 3.09 -14.82 22.97
C LYS A 110 2.28 -14.03 21.96
N VAL A 111 2.74 -13.89 20.72
CA VAL A 111 2.10 -13.11 19.68
C VAL A 111 2.13 -13.91 18.38
N GLU A 112 0.97 -14.08 17.77
CA GLU A 112 0.83 -14.55 16.39
C GLU A 112 0.66 -13.32 15.48
N ILE A 113 1.37 -13.30 14.36
CA ILE A 113 1.13 -12.32 13.28
C ILE A 113 0.09 -12.92 12.36
N VAL A 114 -1.06 -12.27 12.26
CA VAL A 114 -2.22 -12.72 11.47
C VAL A 114 -2.14 -12.19 10.04
N GLY A 115 -1.71 -10.95 9.87
CA GLY A 115 -1.58 -10.31 8.55
C GLY A 115 -1.05 -8.89 8.62
N VAL A 116 -0.97 -8.24 7.47
CA VAL A 116 -0.61 -6.83 7.31
C VAL A 116 -1.60 -6.18 6.34
N GLU A 117 -2.21 -5.07 6.75
CA GLU A 117 -3.11 -4.24 5.95
C GLU A 117 -2.34 -3.00 5.47
N GLU A 118 -2.81 -2.38 4.38
CA GLU A 118 -2.13 -1.23 3.78
C GLU A 118 -2.22 0.03 4.63
N GLY A 119 -1.13 0.79 4.69
CA GLY A 119 -1.08 2.06 5.40
C GLY A 119 -1.60 3.23 4.57
N SER A 120 -2.49 4.04 5.16
CA SER A 120 -3.18 5.15 4.47
C SER A 120 -2.29 6.29 3.92
N ALA A 121 -0.98 6.28 4.18
CA ALA A 121 -0.08 7.34 3.69
C ALA A 121 0.54 7.06 2.31
N HIS A 122 0.24 5.92 1.67
CA HIS A 122 0.67 5.55 0.29
C HIS A 122 2.14 5.91 0.01
N ILE A 123 3.03 5.44 0.89
CA ILE A 123 4.40 5.95 0.99
C ILE A 123 5.27 5.51 -0.19
N LEU A 124 4.92 4.42 -0.87
CA LEU A 124 5.33 4.08 -2.24
C LEU A 124 4.13 3.36 -2.90
N SER A 125 4.11 3.27 -4.23
CA SER A 125 2.99 2.74 -5.03
C SER A 125 2.76 1.23 -4.87
N MET A 126 3.76 0.48 -4.38
CA MET A 126 3.79 -0.99 -4.35
C MET A 126 3.63 -1.54 -2.93
N ILE A 127 2.80 -2.58 -2.77
CA ILE A 127 2.60 -3.31 -1.50
C ILE A 127 3.17 -4.72 -1.68
N PRO A 128 4.01 -5.25 -0.76
CA PRO A 128 5.20 -5.93 -1.26
C PRO A 128 5.50 -7.27 -0.57
N ARG A 129 6.73 -7.77 -0.75
CA ARG A 129 7.32 -8.94 -0.09
C ARG A 129 7.06 -8.94 1.43
N LEU A 130 6.04 -9.68 1.83
CA LEU A 130 5.71 -9.97 3.23
C LEU A 130 6.42 -11.26 3.65
N SER A 131 7.47 -11.15 4.47
CA SER A 131 8.18 -12.32 5.00
C SER A 131 7.88 -12.48 6.50
N ASN A 132 7.12 -13.52 6.85
CA ASN A 132 6.81 -13.88 8.23
C ASN A 132 7.59 -15.14 8.64
N ASP A 133 8.75 -14.97 9.25
CA ASP A 133 9.45 -16.07 9.92
C ASP A 133 8.89 -16.25 11.33
N ALA A 134 7.74 -16.95 11.40
CA ALA A 134 7.11 -17.30 12.67
C ALA A 134 7.93 -18.29 13.52
N THR A 135 9.00 -18.89 12.99
CA THR A 135 9.90 -19.77 13.76
C THR A 135 10.88 -18.93 14.58
N ASN A 136 11.44 -17.88 13.98
CA ASN A 136 12.39 -16.97 14.63
C ASN A 136 11.71 -15.70 15.21
N GLY A 137 10.42 -15.49 14.94
CA GLY A 137 9.65 -14.36 15.44
C GLY A 137 9.97 -13.04 14.73
N VAL A 138 10.17 -13.08 13.41
CA VAL A 138 10.54 -11.90 12.61
C VAL A 138 9.50 -11.67 11.52
N ILE A 139 9.05 -10.42 11.38
CA ILE A 139 8.16 -9.96 10.30
C ILE A 139 8.84 -8.83 9.51
N GLU A 140 8.94 -8.99 8.20
CA GLU A 140 9.50 -8.03 7.24
C GLU A 140 8.37 -7.42 6.40
N ILE A 141 8.32 -6.08 6.32
CA ILE A 141 7.36 -5.31 5.51
C ILE A 141 8.15 -4.30 4.69
N ALA A 142 8.47 -4.62 3.43
CA ALA A 142 9.47 -3.92 2.62
C ALA A 142 8.88 -3.31 1.33
N LYS A 143 8.52 -2.02 1.31
CA LYS A 143 8.06 -1.32 0.10
C LYS A 143 9.23 -0.75 -0.71
N TRP A 144 9.23 -0.97 -2.02
CA TRP A 144 10.15 -0.37 -2.98
C TRP A 144 9.38 0.00 -4.26
N SER A 145 10.00 0.75 -5.17
CA SER A 145 9.50 0.86 -6.55
C SER A 145 10.57 0.35 -7.53
N ASP A 146 10.13 -0.34 -8.58
CA ASP A 146 11.00 -0.80 -9.66
C ASP A 146 11.35 0.35 -10.64
N ASP A 147 10.56 1.44 -10.66
CA ASP A 147 10.95 2.68 -11.32
C ASP A 147 11.80 3.55 -10.38
N ARG A 148 13.08 3.70 -10.73
CA ARG A 148 14.03 4.56 -10.00
C ARG A 148 13.72 6.06 -10.09
N ALA A 149 12.70 6.47 -10.84
CA ALA A 149 12.16 7.82 -10.82
C ALA A 149 11.05 8.02 -9.78
N GLU A 150 10.38 6.95 -9.33
CA GLU A 150 9.43 7.03 -8.23
C GLU A 150 10.17 7.21 -6.91
N THR A 151 9.87 8.32 -6.25
CA THR A 151 10.45 8.67 -4.95
C THR A 151 9.41 9.35 -4.08
N TYR A 152 9.43 9.04 -2.80
CA TYR A 152 8.57 9.70 -1.83
C TYR A 152 9.32 10.81 -1.11
N THR A 153 8.65 11.95 -0.96
CA THR A 153 9.20 13.18 -0.34
C THR A 153 8.30 13.75 0.75
N GLY A 154 7.24 13.01 1.11
CA GLY A 154 6.28 13.42 2.14
C GLY A 154 6.84 13.31 3.56
N SER A 155 6.07 13.80 4.54
CA SER A 155 6.43 13.79 5.96
C SER A 155 6.42 12.39 6.63
N GLY A 156 6.16 11.34 5.85
CA GLY A 156 5.74 10.05 6.37
C GLY A 156 4.26 10.06 6.78
N GLY A 157 3.84 9.00 7.46
CA GLY A 157 2.48 8.72 7.89
C GLY A 157 2.30 7.24 8.20
N GLU A 158 1.06 6.76 8.17
CA GLU A 158 0.74 5.34 8.35
C GLU A 158 1.32 4.52 7.20
N TYR A 159 2.35 3.74 7.51
CA TYR A 159 3.12 2.94 6.55
C TYR A 159 2.47 1.57 6.30
N ALA A 160 1.99 0.93 7.37
CA ALA A 160 1.27 -0.33 7.35
C ALA A 160 0.46 -0.52 8.65
N VAL A 161 -0.53 -1.40 8.65
CA VAL A 161 -1.22 -1.87 9.86
C VAL A 161 -0.94 -3.35 10.06
N LEU A 162 -0.23 -3.68 11.14
CA LEU A 162 0.07 -5.06 11.52
C LEU A 162 -1.12 -5.64 12.31
N VAL A 163 -1.68 -6.75 11.85
CA VAL A 163 -2.73 -7.50 12.54
C VAL A 163 -2.08 -8.61 13.36
N ILE A 164 -2.27 -8.58 14.68
CA ILE A 164 -1.71 -9.55 15.62
C ILE A 164 -2.80 -10.25 16.43
N LYS A 165 -2.46 -11.39 17.03
CA LYS A 165 -3.30 -12.08 18.01
C LYS A 165 -2.47 -12.42 19.25
N PRO A 166 -2.76 -11.85 20.44
CA PRO A 166 -2.04 -12.17 21.67
C PRO A 166 -2.36 -13.60 22.14
N LEU A 167 -1.36 -14.48 22.15
CA LEU A 167 -1.48 -15.87 22.59
C LEU A 167 -1.33 -16.04 24.12
N SER A 168 -0.87 -14.98 24.80
CA SER A 168 -0.62 -14.97 26.24
C SER A 168 -1.02 -13.63 26.86
N THR A 169 -1.45 -13.64 28.12
CA THR A 169 -1.64 -12.42 28.94
C THR A 169 -0.32 -11.83 29.45
N ASN A 170 0.79 -12.57 29.32
CA ASN A 170 2.12 -12.08 29.69
C ASN A 170 2.59 -10.97 28.75
N THR A 171 3.27 -9.97 29.30
CA THR A 171 3.86 -8.87 28.52
C THR A 171 4.76 -9.39 27.39
N SER A 172 4.58 -8.79 26.21
CA SER A 172 5.39 -9.01 25.02
C SER A 172 5.81 -7.68 24.41
N SER A 173 6.60 -7.70 23.34
CA SER A 173 7.07 -6.50 22.64
C SER A 173 7.23 -6.76 21.14
N LEU A 174 6.88 -5.77 20.33
CA LEU A 174 7.27 -5.66 18.94
C LEU A 174 8.41 -4.63 18.84
N THR A 175 9.57 -5.04 18.36
CA THR A 175 10.78 -4.21 18.35
C THR A 175 11.35 -4.13 16.95
N PHE A 176 11.56 -2.93 16.40
CA PHE A 176 12.26 -2.77 15.13
C PHE A 176 13.69 -3.28 15.24
N VAL A 177 14.11 -4.12 14.29
CA VAL A 177 15.47 -4.66 14.19
C VAL A 177 16.35 -3.61 13.52
N CYS A 178 17.52 -3.32 14.12
CA CYS A 178 18.45 -2.28 13.70
C CYS A 178 19.90 -2.66 14.05
N GLY A 179 20.85 -2.26 13.21
CA GLY A 179 22.30 -2.44 13.33
C GLY A 179 22.85 -3.77 12.77
N GLY A 180 22.32 -4.30 11.66
CA GLY A 180 22.67 -5.65 11.16
C GLY A 180 22.41 -5.88 9.67
N GLU A 181 22.89 -7.01 9.11
CA GLU A 181 22.78 -7.28 7.66
C GLU A 181 21.32 -7.49 7.17
N ASP A 182 20.45 -7.99 8.04
CA ASP A 182 18.99 -7.96 7.88
C ASP A 182 18.43 -6.97 8.94
N GLU A 183 17.92 -5.82 8.51
CA GLU A 183 17.44 -4.77 9.41
C GLU A 183 16.28 -3.94 8.84
N SER A 184 15.67 -3.11 9.70
CA SER A 184 14.77 -2.05 9.24
C SER A 184 15.60 -0.97 8.57
N SER A 185 15.28 -0.61 7.33
CA SER A 185 16.00 0.39 6.55
C SER A 185 15.04 1.43 5.94
N ILE A 186 15.57 2.61 5.68
CA ILE A 186 14.88 3.69 4.96
C ILE A 186 15.92 4.29 4.04
N MET A 187 15.78 4.13 2.72
CA MET A 187 16.87 4.34 1.77
C MET A 187 16.50 5.27 0.62
N TYR A 188 17.52 5.90 0.05
CA TYR A 188 17.46 6.56 -1.26
C TYR A 188 18.81 6.48 -1.96
N GLY A 189 18.82 6.01 -3.22
CA GLY A 189 20.02 5.93 -4.04
C GLY A 189 21.11 4.98 -3.50
N GLY A 190 20.78 4.16 -2.49
CA GLY A 190 21.73 3.33 -1.73
C GLY A 190 22.24 3.93 -0.42
N ASP A 191 21.93 5.20 -0.13
CA ASP A 191 22.20 5.84 1.17
C ASP A 191 21.06 5.55 2.15
N GLU A 192 21.39 5.38 3.44
CA GLU A 192 20.43 5.06 4.51
C GLU A 192 20.14 6.26 5.43
N TYR A 193 18.86 6.43 5.77
CA TYR A 193 18.30 7.57 6.52
C TYR A 193 17.67 7.18 7.86
N ILE A 194 17.63 5.89 8.22
CA ILE A 194 16.95 5.43 9.44
C ILE A 194 17.67 5.87 10.73
N SER A 195 16.90 6.29 11.72
CA SER A 195 17.36 6.64 13.05
C SER A 195 16.99 5.55 14.06
N CYS A 196 17.88 4.58 14.23
CA CYS A 196 17.72 3.47 15.18
C CYS A 196 17.61 3.92 16.66
N SER A 197 18.02 5.14 16.99
CA SER A 197 17.81 5.75 18.32
C SER A 197 16.40 6.33 18.50
N ASN A 198 15.72 6.67 17.38
CA ASN A 198 14.40 7.29 17.38
C ASN A 198 13.30 6.29 16.99
N THR A 199 13.64 5.11 16.47
CA THR A 199 12.68 4.03 16.22
C THR A 199 12.02 3.57 17.51
N VAL A 200 10.68 3.59 17.56
CA VAL A 200 9.91 3.25 18.77
C VAL A 200 9.06 2.00 18.51
N GLY A 201 9.50 0.87 19.04
CA GLY A 201 8.69 -0.35 19.12
C GLY A 201 7.48 -0.22 20.07
N LEU A 202 6.66 -1.26 20.14
CA LEU A 202 5.46 -1.30 20.99
C LEU A 202 5.56 -2.40 22.04
N THR A 203 5.39 -2.04 23.31
CA THR A 203 5.15 -3.00 24.39
C THR A 203 3.68 -3.39 24.41
N LEU A 204 3.40 -4.69 24.49
CA LEU A 204 2.06 -5.26 24.59
C LEU A 204 1.79 -5.62 26.07
N ASN A 205 1.04 -4.76 26.75
CA ASN A 205 0.64 -4.87 28.15
C ASN A 205 -0.89 -4.87 28.30
N ASP A 206 -1.36 -5.12 29.52
CA ASP A 206 -2.79 -5.08 29.91
C ASP A 206 -3.72 -5.96 29.05
N ILE A 207 -3.16 -7.08 28.56
CA ILE A 207 -3.86 -8.09 27.77
C ILE A 207 -4.86 -8.82 28.67
N SER A 208 -6.16 -8.67 28.40
CA SER A 208 -7.22 -9.30 29.21
C SER A 208 -7.64 -10.67 28.67
N GLU A 209 -8.11 -11.56 29.54
CA GLU A 209 -8.79 -12.80 29.13
C GLU A 209 -10.28 -12.52 28.95
N LEU A 210 -10.90 -13.15 27.95
CA LEU A 210 -12.35 -13.11 27.79
C LEU A 210 -13.00 -13.73 29.05
N PRO A 211 -13.96 -13.06 29.72
CA PRO A 211 -14.57 -13.61 30.92
C PRO A 211 -15.31 -14.89 30.59
N THR A 212 -14.88 -16.01 31.19
CA THR A 212 -15.57 -17.30 31.04
C THR A 212 -17.04 -17.12 31.43
N PRO A 213 -18.02 -17.51 30.59
CA PRO A 213 -19.42 -17.35 30.91
C PRO A 213 -19.72 -18.08 32.22
N THR A 214 -20.20 -17.32 33.22
CA THR A 214 -20.52 -17.89 34.52
C THR A 214 -21.67 -18.87 34.34
N PRO A 215 -21.55 -20.15 34.77
CA PRO A 215 -22.61 -21.12 34.59
C PRO A 215 -23.87 -20.67 35.33
N THR A 216 -24.90 -20.29 34.57
CA THR A 216 -26.17 -19.82 35.11
C THR A 216 -26.78 -20.91 36.01
N PRO A 217 -27.07 -20.63 37.30
CA PRO A 217 -27.61 -21.63 38.20
C PRO A 217 -28.98 -22.10 37.72
N THR A 218 -29.09 -23.39 37.39
CA THR A 218 -30.31 -23.99 36.86
C THR A 218 -31.47 -23.85 37.87
N PRO A 219 -32.56 -23.15 37.53
CA PRO A 219 -33.68 -22.99 38.46
C PRO A 219 -34.42 -24.32 38.66
N THR A 220 -34.75 -24.64 39.92
CA THR A 220 -35.50 -25.85 40.28
C THR A 220 -36.95 -25.75 39.76
N PRO A 221 -37.49 -26.75 39.04
CA PRO A 221 -38.78 -26.63 38.39
C PRO A 221 -39.95 -26.55 39.38
N THR A 222 -40.77 -25.51 39.25
CA THR A 222 -42.07 -25.37 39.91
C THR A 222 -43.17 -25.77 38.92
N PRO A 223 -44.15 -26.61 39.28
CA PRO A 223 -45.19 -27.05 38.35
C PRO A 223 -46.04 -25.87 37.87
N THR A 224 -45.86 -25.53 36.59
CA THR A 224 -46.51 -24.42 35.90
C THR A 224 -47.35 -25.00 34.76
N PRO A 225 -48.57 -24.51 34.48
CA PRO A 225 -49.43 -25.08 33.44
C PRO A 225 -48.75 -25.10 32.07
N THR A 226 -48.91 -26.22 31.37
CA THR A 226 -48.24 -26.54 30.10
C THR A 226 -48.53 -25.48 29.03
N PRO A 227 -47.53 -24.74 28.53
CA PRO A 227 -47.69 -23.98 27.30
C PRO A 227 -47.86 -24.96 26.13
N THR A 228 -48.79 -24.65 25.21
CA THR A 228 -48.88 -25.35 23.94
C THR A 228 -47.55 -25.18 23.20
N PRO A 229 -46.95 -26.25 22.63
CA PRO A 229 -45.71 -26.11 21.90
C PRO A 229 -45.95 -25.23 20.67
N THR A 230 -45.30 -24.07 20.62
CA THR A 230 -44.96 -23.43 19.36
C THR A 230 -44.06 -24.42 18.61
N PRO A 231 -44.36 -24.79 17.36
CA PRO A 231 -43.45 -25.65 16.60
C PRO A 231 -42.11 -24.94 16.47
N THR A 232 -41.04 -25.60 16.92
CA THR A 232 -39.70 -25.32 16.41
C THR A 232 -39.75 -25.43 14.88
N PRO A 233 -39.06 -24.57 14.12
CA PRO A 233 -38.80 -24.86 12.71
C PRO A 233 -38.23 -26.29 12.61
N ASN A 234 -38.74 -27.05 11.65
CA ASN A 234 -38.00 -28.19 11.13
C ASN A 234 -36.75 -27.58 10.47
N PRO A 235 -35.53 -28.08 10.69
CA PRO A 235 -34.42 -27.76 9.81
C PRO A 235 -34.86 -28.05 8.38
N ASP A 236 -34.58 -27.18 7.41
CA ASP A 236 -34.81 -27.59 6.03
C ASP A 236 -33.84 -28.72 5.68
N ASP A 237 -34.28 -29.65 4.83
CA ASP A 237 -33.51 -30.84 4.41
C ASP A 237 -33.08 -30.65 2.93
N THR A 238 -32.85 -29.38 2.56
CA THR A 238 -32.50 -28.93 1.21
C THR A 238 -31.07 -28.42 1.19
N SER A 239 -30.18 -29.12 0.49
CA SER A 239 -28.84 -28.60 0.24
C SER A 239 -28.87 -27.29 -0.56
N PRO A 240 -28.04 -26.29 -0.21
CA PRO A 240 -27.87 -25.09 -1.01
C PRO A 240 -27.24 -25.42 -2.37
N TYR A 241 -27.50 -24.58 -3.37
CA TYR A 241 -26.94 -24.68 -4.72
C TYR A 241 -26.80 -23.31 -5.38
N ILE A 242 -25.91 -23.25 -6.38
CA ILE A 242 -25.63 -22.07 -7.20
C ILE A 242 -26.76 -21.88 -8.21
N SER A 243 -27.54 -20.82 -8.00
CA SER A 243 -28.64 -20.42 -8.88
C SER A 243 -28.18 -19.58 -10.08
N ALA A 244 -27.05 -18.87 -9.97
CA ALA A 244 -26.42 -18.13 -11.06
C ALA A 244 -24.96 -17.78 -10.76
N ILE A 245 -24.14 -17.71 -11.80
CA ILE A 245 -22.82 -17.07 -11.79
C ILE A 245 -22.87 -15.89 -12.78
N LYS A 246 -22.31 -14.75 -12.38
CA LYS A 246 -22.11 -13.61 -13.29
C LYS A 246 -20.73 -12.97 -13.08
N VAL A 247 -20.01 -12.79 -14.18
CA VAL A 247 -18.69 -12.17 -14.25
C VAL A 247 -18.84 -10.70 -14.63
N TYR A 248 -17.95 -9.87 -14.11
CA TYR A 248 -17.91 -8.44 -14.37
C TYR A 248 -16.47 -7.96 -14.56
N ASP A 249 -16.25 -7.32 -15.70
CA ASP A 249 -15.15 -6.41 -16.00
C ASP A 249 -15.17 -5.24 -15.00
N GLY A 250 -14.06 -5.07 -14.28
CA GLY A 250 -13.84 -3.97 -13.35
C GLY A 250 -12.48 -3.28 -13.51
N GLY A 251 -11.67 -3.71 -14.47
CA GLY A 251 -10.30 -3.22 -14.73
C GLY A 251 -10.09 -2.78 -16.17
N ASP A 252 -9.07 -3.31 -16.84
CA ASP A 252 -8.69 -2.99 -18.21
C ASP A 252 -9.33 -3.98 -19.22
N GLU A 253 -10.11 -3.44 -20.18
CA GLU A 253 -10.83 -4.21 -21.20
C GLU A 253 -9.94 -5.25 -21.91
N GLY A 254 -10.27 -6.53 -21.76
CA GLY A 254 -9.63 -7.64 -22.49
C GLY A 254 -8.63 -8.46 -21.67
N TYR A 255 -8.50 -8.19 -20.38
CA TYR A 255 -7.65 -8.92 -19.45
C TYR A 255 -8.48 -9.53 -18.31
N ILE A 256 -7.97 -10.57 -17.66
CA ILE A 256 -8.40 -10.95 -16.30
C ILE A 256 -7.44 -10.28 -15.33
N ASP A 257 -7.91 -9.31 -14.56
CA ASP A 257 -7.03 -8.38 -13.83
C ASP A 257 -7.54 -7.92 -12.45
N THR A 258 -6.85 -6.93 -11.87
CA THR A 258 -7.26 -6.32 -10.59
C THR A 258 -8.38 -5.29 -10.74
N GLY A 259 -9.59 -5.74 -10.47
CA GLY A 259 -10.81 -4.92 -10.47
C GLY A 259 -12.03 -5.79 -10.77
N ASP A 260 -11.80 -6.78 -11.63
CA ASP A 260 -12.75 -7.83 -12.01
C ASP A 260 -13.38 -8.56 -10.83
N TYR A 261 -14.62 -9.00 -11.01
CA TYR A 261 -15.32 -9.73 -9.97
C TYR A 261 -16.35 -10.74 -10.48
N ILE A 262 -16.44 -11.86 -9.75
CA ILE A 262 -17.42 -12.92 -9.99
C ILE A 262 -18.47 -12.86 -8.87
N VAL A 263 -19.74 -12.77 -9.25
CA VAL A 263 -20.89 -12.83 -8.35
C VAL A 263 -21.53 -14.21 -8.46
N ILE A 264 -21.57 -14.93 -7.35
CA ILE A 264 -22.23 -16.23 -7.21
C ILE A 264 -23.50 -16.03 -6.38
N LYS A 265 -24.64 -16.43 -6.93
CA LYS A 265 -25.93 -16.39 -6.23
C LYS A 265 -26.38 -17.79 -5.83
N PHE A 266 -26.72 -17.96 -4.57
CA PHE A 266 -27.24 -19.20 -4.02
C PHE A 266 -28.77 -19.14 -3.97
N ASN A 267 -29.43 -20.30 -3.97
CA ASN A 267 -30.89 -20.38 -3.84
C ASN A 267 -31.39 -19.96 -2.44
N GLU A 268 -30.53 -20.07 -1.44
CA GLU A 268 -30.78 -19.74 -0.03
C GLU A 268 -29.53 -19.14 0.63
N ALA A 269 -29.59 -18.89 1.94
CA ALA A 269 -28.50 -18.29 2.69
C ALA A 269 -27.45 -19.33 3.05
N ILE A 270 -26.19 -19.09 2.69
CA ILE A 270 -25.06 -19.92 3.12
C ILE A 270 -24.49 -19.46 4.47
N ASP A 271 -23.97 -20.40 5.25
CA ASP A 271 -23.17 -20.11 6.43
C ASP A 271 -21.87 -19.37 6.00
N PRO A 272 -21.64 -18.13 6.46
CA PRO A 272 -20.42 -17.40 6.18
C PRO A 272 -19.14 -18.14 6.62
N GLU A 273 -19.18 -18.87 7.74
CA GLU A 273 -18.01 -19.59 8.30
C GLU A 273 -17.56 -20.75 7.40
N SER A 274 -18.50 -21.40 6.68
CA SER A 274 -18.21 -22.44 5.68
C SER A 274 -17.37 -21.94 4.49
N ILE A 275 -17.51 -20.65 4.15
CA ILE A 275 -16.65 -19.98 3.17
C ILE A 275 -15.33 -19.56 3.83
N ASN A 276 -15.40 -18.83 4.94
CA ASN A 276 -14.24 -18.32 5.67
C ASN A 276 -14.64 -17.91 7.10
N SER A 277 -13.89 -18.35 8.12
CA SER A 277 -14.16 -18.05 9.54
C SER A 277 -14.11 -16.57 9.92
N ASN A 278 -13.63 -15.69 9.04
CA ASN A 278 -13.55 -14.25 9.24
C ASN A 278 -14.53 -13.48 8.33
N LEU A 279 -15.46 -14.17 7.66
CA LEU A 279 -16.52 -13.59 6.84
C LEU A 279 -17.84 -13.62 7.63
N ASP A 280 -18.55 -12.50 7.65
CA ASP A 280 -19.90 -12.37 8.23
C ASP A 280 -20.94 -12.13 7.11
N GLU A 281 -22.24 -12.30 7.41
CA GLU A 281 -23.31 -11.79 6.54
C GLU A 281 -23.21 -10.27 6.40
N GLY A 282 -23.17 -9.76 5.16
CA GLY A 282 -22.93 -8.35 4.87
C GLY A 282 -21.46 -7.91 5.07
N GLY A 283 -20.59 -8.84 5.47
CA GLY A 283 -19.17 -8.62 5.71
C GLY A 283 -18.29 -8.87 4.49
N THR A 284 -17.00 -8.57 4.65
CA THR A 284 -15.98 -8.77 3.62
C THR A 284 -14.67 -9.26 4.22
N VAL A 285 -13.97 -10.17 3.54
CA VAL A 285 -12.61 -10.60 3.89
C VAL A 285 -11.68 -10.48 2.66
N THR A 286 -10.50 -9.90 2.86
CA THR A 286 -9.51 -9.61 1.80
C THR A 286 -8.30 -10.52 1.89
N GLY A 287 -7.49 -10.61 0.83
CA GLY A 287 -6.21 -11.33 0.85
C GLY A 287 -6.35 -12.85 0.74
N ILE A 288 -7.45 -13.33 0.15
CA ILE A 288 -7.72 -14.77 -0.01
C ILE A 288 -6.96 -15.27 -1.23
N SER A 289 -5.88 -16.05 -1.02
CA SER A 289 -5.16 -16.65 -2.15
C SER A 289 -5.94 -17.81 -2.77
N TYR A 290 -5.68 -18.08 -4.05
CA TYR A 290 -6.23 -19.20 -4.86
C TYR A 290 -6.31 -20.57 -4.15
N SER A 291 -5.48 -20.82 -3.14
CA SER A 291 -5.43 -22.08 -2.40
C SER A 291 -6.54 -22.25 -1.34
N LYS A 292 -7.23 -21.17 -0.97
CA LYS A 292 -8.28 -21.09 0.06
C LYS A 292 -9.67 -21.05 -0.57
N THR A 293 -10.72 -21.44 0.17
CA THR A 293 -12.11 -21.39 -0.31
C THR A 293 -12.44 -19.99 -0.86
N GLY A 294 -13.07 -19.95 -2.04
CA GLY A 294 -13.38 -18.70 -2.76
C GLY A 294 -12.21 -18.09 -3.56
N GLY A 295 -10.96 -18.55 -3.36
CA GLY A 295 -9.81 -18.10 -4.16
C GLY A 295 -9.93 -18.51 -5.64
N ILE A 296 -9.42 -17.67 -6.55
CA ILE A 296 -9.51 -17.87 -8.01
C ILE A 296 -8.17 -18.35 -8.57
N TYR A 297 -8.22 -19.35 -9.45
CA TYR A 297 -7.12 -19.77 -10.31
C TYR A 297 -7.62 -19.93 -11.74
N VAL A 298 -6.86 -19.45 -12.72
CA VAL A 298 -7.15 -19.62 -14.15
C VAL A 298 -6.05 -20.49 -14.75
N SER A 299 -6.42 -21.58 -15.42
CA SER A 299 -5.45 -22.40 -16.16
C SER A 299 -5.12 -21.78 -17.52
N SER A 300 -3.99 -22.17 -18.11
CA SER A 300 -3.62 -21.87 -19.51
C SER A 300 -4.50 -22.58 -20.56
N SER A 301 -5.67 -23.07 -20.14
CA SER A 301 -6.73 -23.61 -20.98
C SER A 301 -8.07 -22.94 -20.70
N GLY A 302 -8.07 -21.74 -20.10
CA GLY A 302 -9.27 -20.98 -19.76
C GLY A 302 -10.14 -21.58 -18.66
N LEU A 303 -9.69 -22.60 -17.91
CA LEU A 303 -10.49 -23.15 -16.81
C LEU A 303 -10.37 -22.25 -15.58
N VAL A 304 -11.40 -21.46 -15.32
CA VAL A 304 -11.57 -20.71 -14.07
C VAL A 304 -11.98 -21.68 -12.97
N THR A 305 -11.22 -21.70 -11.89
CA THR A 305 -11.49 -22.49 -10.69
C THR A 305 -11.71 -21.55 -9.51
N ILE A 306 -12.92 -21.55 -8.97
CA ILE A 306 -13.28 -20.88 -7.71
C ILE A 306 -13.20 -21.95 -6.62
N LYS A 307 -12.12 -21.91 -5.86
CA LYS A 307 -11.70 -22.99 -4.97
C LYS A 307 -12.82 -23.41 -4.01
N ASN A 308 -13.19 -24.69 -4.08
CA ASN A 308 -14.23 -25.33 -3.28
C ASN A 308 -15.67 -24.80 -3.51
N ILE A 309 -15.93 -24.03 -4.57
CA ILE A 309 -17.27 -23.49 -4.86
C ILE A 309 -17.73 -23.85 -6.28
N ALA A 310 -16.94 -23.50 -7.30
CA ALA A 310 -17.34 -23.67 -8.70
C ALA A 310 -16.14 -23.77 -9.66
N SER A 311 -16.40 -24.21 -10.88
CA SER A 311 -15.46 -24.07 -12.00
C SER A 311 -16.21 -23.87 -13.31
N PHE A 312 -15.69 -23.08 -14.23
CA PHE A 312 -16.23 -22.89 -15.57
C PHE A 312 -15.10 -22.64 -16.57
N ASP A 313 -15.36 -22.93 -17.84
CA ASP A 313 -14.51 -22.51 -18.96
C ASP A 313 -14.80 -21.03 -19.26
N MET A 314 -13.78 -20.21 -19.43
CA MET A 314 -13.92 -18.82 -19.90
C MET A 314 -13.41 -18.62 -21.33
N GLY A 315 -12.82 -19.65 -21.95
CA GLY A 315 -12.34 -19.61 -23.33
C GLY A 315 -10.81 -19.75 -23.45
N SER A 316 -10.17 -18.79 -24.12
CA SER A 316 -8.71 -18.85 -24.41
C SER A 316 -7.99 -17.65 -23.82
N VAL A 317 -6.91 -17.91 -23.10
CA VAL A 317 -6.07 -16.94 -22.39
C VAL A 317 -4.60 -17.07 -22.80
N GLU A 318 -3.78 -16.05 -22.52
CA GLU A 318 -2.34 -16.09 -22.72
C GLU A 318 -1.65 -17.18 -21.88
N GLU A 319 -1.86 -17.16 -20.56
CA GLU A 319 -1.21 -18.08 -19.64
C GLU A 319 -2.08 -18.48 -18.43
N ALA A 320 -1.47 -19.07 -17.40
CA ALA A 320 -2.15 -19.56 -16.20
C ALA A 320 -1.76 -18.69 -15.01
N GLU A 321 -2.73 -18.20 -14.23
CA GLU A 321 -2.45 -17.32 -13.10
C GLU A 321 -3.30 -17.62 -11.85
N ALA A 322 -2.73 -17.30 -10.68
CA ALA A 322 -3.23 -17.58 -9.35
C ALA A 322 -3.53 -16.30 -8.54
N TYR A 323 -4.77 -15.82 -8.65
CA TYR A 323 -5.18 -14.54 -8.08
C TYR A 323 -5.35 -14.54 -6.55
N THR A 324 -5.17 -13.36 -5.96
CA THR A 324 -5.56 -13.01 -4.59
C THR A 324 -6.85 -12.20 -4.63
N VAL A 325 -7.85 -12.61 -3.86
CA VAL A 325 -9.21 -12.06 -3.95
C VAL A 325 -9.73 -11.48 -2.64
N LYS A 326 -10.75 -10.62 -2.77
CA LYS A 326 -11.66 -10.18 -1.71
C LYS A 326 -12.98 -10.91 -1.87
N LEU A 327 -13.44 -11.55 -0.79
CA LEU A 327 -14.77 -12.12 -0.66
C LEU A 327 -15.69 -11.12 0.04
N ALA A 328 -16.91 -10.96 -0.45
CA ALA A 328 -17.96 -10.16 0.16
C ALA A 328 -19.28 -10.92 0.10
N LEU A 329 -19.87 -11.23 1.26
CA LEU A 329 -21.17 -11.89 1.34
C LEU A 329 -22.24 -10.83 1.62
N ASN A 330 -23.35 -10.84 0.90
CA ASN A 330 -24.41 -9.85 1.15
C ASN A 330 -25.11 -10.10 2.50
N SER A 331 -25.87 -9.10 2.98
CA SER A 331 -26.56 -9.15 4.28
C SER A 331 -27.79 -10.07 4.32
N THR A 332 -27.89 -11.01 3.39
CA THR A 332 -28.92 -12.07 3.36
C THR A 332 -28.30 -13.45 3.13
N GLY A 333 -26.97 -13.58 3.14
CA GLY A 333 -26.26 -14.84 2.93
C GLY A 333 -26.40 -15.46 1.52
N THR A 334 -27.14 -14.84 0.59
CA THR A 334 -27.52 -15.46 -0.70
C THR A 334 -26.64 -15.06 -1.88
N THR A 335 -25.71 -14.14 -1.70
CA THR A 335 -24.86 -13.64 -2.80
C THR A 335 -23.44 -13.37 -2.33
N LEU A 336 -22.50 -14.18 -2.83
CA LEU A 336 -21.07 -14.04 -2.65
C LEU A 336 -20.48 -13.28 -3.86
N THR A 337 -19.75 -12.20 -3.59
CA THR A 337 -18.95 -11.49 -4.59
C THR A 337 -17.48 -11.75 -4.33
N ILE A 338 -16.75 -12.12 -5.39
CA ILE A 338 -15.34 -12.48 -5.36
C ILE A 338 -14.62 -11.51 -6.29
N THR A 339 -13.98 -10.48 -5.74
CA THR A 339 -13.23 -9.45 -6.49
C THR A 339 -11.75 -9.82 -6.55
N ILE A 340 -11.14 -9.79 -7.72
CA ILE A 340 -9.70 -9.92 -7.89
C ILE A 340 -9.03 -8.66 -7.33
N THR A 341 -7.98 -8.86 -6.54
CA THR A 341 -7.28 -7.79 -5.79
C THR A 341 -5.76 -7.84 -5.95
N GLY A 342 -5.26 -8.73 -6.81
CA GLY A 342 -3.85 -8.92 -7.10
C GLY A 342 -3.57 -10.26 -7.77
N GLY A 343 -2.46 -10.32 -8.49
CA GLY A 343 -2.11 -11.32 -9.50
C GLY A 343 -1.55 -10.57 -10.72
N ASP A 344 -0.89 -11.28 -11.63
CA ASP A 344 -0.48 -10.70 -12.92
C ASP A 344 -1.68 -10.65 -13.90
N ASP A 345 -1.73 -9.65 -14.79
CA ASP A 345 -2.83 -9.47 -15.74
C ASP A 345 -2.75 -10.51 -16.87
N VAL A 346 -3.86 -11.17 -17.22
CA VAL A 346 -3.87 -12.24 -18.24
C VAL A 346 -4.71 -11.86 -19.46
N GLU A 347 -4.08 -11.74 -20.64
CA GLU A 347 -4.76 -11.39 -21.90
C GLU A 347 -5.78 -12.47 -22.30
N ILE A 348 -6.99 -12.02 -22.71
CA ILE A 348 -8.09 -12.88 -23.16
C ILE A 348 -8.14 -12.89 -24.70
N TYR A 349 -7.78 -14.02 -25.31
CA TYR A 349 -7.83 -14.18 -26.76
C TYR A 349 -9.23 -14.47 -27.31
N SER A 350 -10.09 -15.13 -26.52
CA SER A 350 -11.49 -15.38 -26.85
C SER A 350 -12.27 -15.67 -25.58
N GLU A 351 -13.36 -14.94 -25.34
CA GLU A 351 -14.22 -15.20 -24.19
C GLU A 351 -15.44 -16.06 -24.57
N ASN A 352 -15.64 -17.17 -23.85
CA ASN A 352 -16.79 -18.05 -24.00
C ASN A 352 -17.06 -18.79 -22.69
N PHE A 353 -18.10 -18.38 -21.95
CA PHE A 353 -18.49 -19.00 -20.68
C PHE A 353 -19.28 -20.28 -20.91
N ASP A 354 -18.65 -21.42 -20.62
CA ASP A 354 -19.20 -22.76 -20.86
C ASP A 354 -18.79 -23.75 -19.75
N ASN A 355 -19.36 -24.96 -19.78
CA ASN A 355 -18.97 -26.11 -18.96
C ASN A 355 -19.01 -25.88 -17.44
N ALA A 356 -19.94 -25.05 -16.95
CA ALA A 356 -20.00 -24.65 -15.55
C ALA A 356 -20.39 -25.79 -14.58
N LYS A 357 -19.73 -25.82 -13.41
CA LYS A 357 -19.88 -26.87 -12.38
C LYS A 357 -19.89 -26.29 -10.98
N GLN A 358 -20.67 -26.91 -10.12
CA GLN A 358 -20.71 -26.68 -8.68
C GLN A 358 -19.84 -27.71 -7.95
N ILE A 359 -19.02 -27.25 -7.02
CA ILE A 359 -18.11 -28.08 -6.22
C ILE A 359 -18.68 -28.17 -4.80
N GLY A 360 -19.12 -29.35 -4.39
CA GLY A 360 -19.76 -29.56 -3.09
C GLY A 360 -18.81 -29.94 -1.94
N GLY A 361 -19.40 -30.12 -0.75
CA GLY A 361 -18.77 -30.71 0.45
C GLY A 361 -17.87 -29.78 1.27
N ILE A 362 -18.05 -28.46 1.14
CA ILE A 362 -17.35 -27.43 1.95
C ILE A 362 -18.29 -26.26 2.28
N ILE A 363 -19.11 -25.82 1.33
CA ILE A 363 -20.11 -24.76 1.55
C ILE A 363 -21.33 -25.38 2.23
N GLU A 364 -21.82 -24.76 3.29
CA GLU A 364 -23.00 -25.19 4.06
C GLU A 364 -24.06 -24.06 4.07
N ASP A 365 -25.33 -24.40 4.29
CA ASP A 365 -26.37 -23.42 4.60
C ASP A 365 -26.44 -23.07 6.09
N THR A 366 -27.28 -22.10 6.47
CA THR A 366 -27.46 -21.71 7.87
C THR A 366 -28.10 -22.78 8.77
N ASP A 367 -28.68 -23.84 8.20
CA ASP A 367 -29.24 -24.99 8.92
C ASP A 367 -28.22 -26.16 9.04
N GLY A 368 -27.07 -26.07 8.34
CA GLY A 368 -25.96 -27.02 8.36
C GLY A 368 -26.01 -28.09 7.25
N ASN A 369 -26.75 -27.85 6.15
CA ASN A 369 -26.75 -28.76 5.01
C ASN A 369 -25.57 -28.46 4.06
N GLU A 370 -24.74 -29.46 3.76
CA GLU A 370 -23.66 -29.33 2.79
C GLU A 370 -24.22 -29.12 1.36
N MET A 371 -23.61 -28.20 0.61
CA MET A 371 -23.79 -28.03 -0.83
C MET A 371 -23.31 -29.30 -1.55
N GLU A 372 -24.17 -29.91 -2.35
CA GLU A 372 -23.82 -31.09 -3.14
C GLU A 372 -23.03 -30.73 -4.40
N SER A 373 -22.31 -31.69 -4.98
CA SER A 373 -21.58 -31.46 -6.25
C SER A 373 -22.49 -31.61 -7.46
N ASP A 374 -22.57 -30.59 -8.32
CA ASP A 374 -23.25 -30.67 -9.62
C ASP A 374 -22.25 -30.50 -10.78
N SER A 375 -22.21 -31.48 -11.67
CA SER A 375 -21.35 -31.51 -12.85
C SER A 375 -21.80 -30.58 -14.00
N SER A 376 -22.98 -29.96 -13.91
CA SER A 376 -23.57 -29.11 -14.95
C SER A 376 -24.58 -28.11 -14.38
N ILE A 377 -24.12 -26.96 -13.92
CA ILE A 377 -24.99 -25.83 -13.57
C ILE A 377 -25.23 -24.92 -14.79
N ALA A 378 -26.01 -23.85 -14.63
CA ALA A 378 -26.15 -22.84 -15.66
C ALA A 378 -24.83 -22.08 -15.87
N ASP A 379 -24.43 -21.91 -17.13
CA ASP A 379 -23.17 -21.26 -17.48
C ASP A 379 -23.16 -19.77 -17.07
N PRO A 380 -21.97 -19.20 -16.74
CA PRO A 380 -21.85 -17.80 -16.36
C PRO A 380 -22.38 -16.84 -17.41
N THR A 381 -22.80 -15.68 -16.93
CA THR A 381 -23.14 -14.53 -17.77
C THR A 381 -22.19 -13.37 -17.50
N GLY A 382 -22.16 -12.35 -18.36
CA GLY A 382 -21.29 -11.18 -18.19
C GLY A 382 -20.05 -11.25 -19.09
N THR A 383 -18.94 -10.71 -18.61
CA THR A 383 -17.64 -10.61 -19.32
C THR A 383 -16.54 -10.15 -18.36
N PHE A 384 -15.28 -10.54 -18.62
CA PHE A 384 -14.02 -9.93 -18.13
C PHE A 384 -13.47 -8.91 -19.16
N GLY A 385 -14.33 -8.27 -19.96
CA GLY A 385 -13.92 -7.33 -21.01
C GLY A 385 -13.41 -7.97 -22.30
N GLY A 386 -13.36 -9.31 -22.35
CA GLY A 386 -12.88 -10.07 -23.51
C GLY A 386 -13.73 -9.89 -24.78
N ALA A 387 -13.08 -10.00 -25.95
CA ALA A 387 -13.79 -9.98 -27.23
C ALA A 387 -14.58 -11.29 -27.42
N TYR A 388 -15.90 -11.21 -27.30
CA TYR A 388 -16.83 -12.34 -27.52
C TYR A 388 -16.81 -12.83 -28.98
N ASP A 389 -16.30 -14.04 -29.21
CA ASP A 389 -16.26 -14.66 -30.55
C ASP A 389 -17.56 -15.41 -30.86
N ASP A 390 -18.57 -14.70 -31.37
CA ASP A 390 -19.78 -15.30 -31.98
C ASP A 390 -19.46 -15.95 -33.34
N SER A 391 -18.66 -17.01 -33.31
CA SER A 391 -18.43 -17.93 -34.44
C SER A 391 -19.07 -19.32 -34.25
N GLY A 392 -19.73 -19.55 -33.10
CA GLY A 392 -20.40 -20.80 -32.72
C GLY A 392 -21.93 -20.78 -32.91
N THR A 393 -22.43 -21.27 -34.05
CA THR A 393 -23.88 -21.25 -34.37
C THR A 393 -24.78 -22.01 -33.38
N GLY A 394 -25.49 -21.28 -32.52
CA GLY A 394 -26.54 -21.80 -31.62
C GLY A 394 -27.70 -20.81 -31.44
N GLY A 395 -28.67 -20.81 -32.37
CA GLY A 395 -29.67 -19.73 -32.45
C GLY A 395 -30.66 -19.63 -31.28
N GLY A 396 -30.73 -18.45 -30.63
CA GLY A 396 -31.59 -18.19 -29.48
C GLY A 396 -32.03 -16.72 -29.30
N SER A 397 -32.98 -16.25 -30.11
CA SER A 397 -33.84 -15.06 -29.85
C SER A 397 -33.17 -13.70 -29.60
N THR A 398 -33.20 -12.83 -30.62
CA THR A 398 -32.88 -11.40 -30.49
C THR A 398 -33.86 -10.63 -29.59
N THR A 399 -33.44 -10.29 -28.37
CA THR A 399 -33.95 -9.12 -27.64
C THR A 399 -32.78 -8.22 -27.28
N THR A 400 -32.63 -7.11 -28.01
CA THR A 400 -31.67 -6.05 -27.65
C THR A 400 -32.15 -5.32 -26.41
N SER A 401 -31.83 -5.83 -25.22
CA SER A 401 -32.01 -5.11 -23.96
C SER A 401 -30.96 -4.01 -23.85
N SER A 402 -31.28 -2.84 -24.41
CA SER A 402 -30.64 -1.58 -24.02
C SER A 402 -30.76 -1.46 -22.51
N CYS A 403 -29.66 -1.56 -21.76
CA CYS A 403 -29.75 -1.51 -20.31
C CYS A 403 -30.19 -0.12 -19.85
N GLY A 404 -31.20 -0.08 -18.99
CA GLY A 404 -31.63 1.13 -18.30
C GLY A 404 -30.54 1.59 -17.35
N GLY A 405 -30.29 2.90 -17.34
CA GLY A 405 -29.56 3.51 -16.23
C GLY A 405 -30.54 3.86 -15.13
N PRO A 406 -30.12 3.85 -13.86
CA PRO A 406 -31.00 4.20 -12.76
C PRO A 406 -31.36 5.69 -12.85
N ASP A 407 -32.46 6.07 -12.18
CA ASP A 407 -32.86 7.47 -12.11
C ASP A 407 -31.88 8.31 -11.27
N ILE A 408 -31.80 9.62 -11.54
CA ILE A 408 -30.98 10.52 -10.73
C ILE A 408 -31.66 10.73 -9.36
N PRO A 409 -30.95 10.56 -8.23
CA PRO A 409 -31.51 10.75 -6.89
C PRO A 409 -32.12 12.15 -6.72
N SER A 410 -33.39 12.22 -6.33
CA SER A 410 -34.14 13.47 -6.23
C SER A 410 -34.48 13.85 -4.78
N GLY A 411 -34.69 15.15 -4.54
CA GLY A 411 -34.99 15.65 -3.19
C GLY A 411 -33.83 15.48 -2.20
N VAL A 412 -32.59 15.48 -2.69
CA VAL A 412 -31.40 15.42 -1.85
C VAL A 412 -31.38 16.63 -0.90
N THR A 413 -31.08 16.39 0.37
CA THR A 413 -30.85 17.45 1.37
C THR A 413 -29.65 17.11 2.25
N ALA A 414 -28.95 18.14 2.73
CA ALA A 414 -27.87 18.02 3.70
C ALA A 414 -28.24 18.76 4.99
N ALA A 415 -28.01 18.12 6.13
CA ALA A 415 -28.21 18.68 7.46
C ALA A 415 -26.93 18.53 8.29
N THR A 416 -26.51 19.62 8.94
CA THR A 416 -25.42 19.60 9.93
C THR A 416 -25.73 18.58 11.03
N GLY A 417 -24.84 17.60 11.23
CA GLY A 417 -25.03 16.57 12.23
C GLY A 417 -24.83 17.07 13.66
N SER A 418 -25.40 16.36 14.63
CA SER A 418 -25.20 16.61 16.07
C SER A 418 -23.78 16.32 16.53
N ASP A 419 -23.15 15.31 15.92
CA ASP A 419 -21.84 14.81 16.30
C ASP A 419 -20.73 15.65 15.64
N ARG A 420 -19.59 15.73 16.32
CA ARG A 420 -18.41 16.45 15.84
C ARG A 420 -17.89 15.83 14.53
N GLY A 421 -17.80 16.65 13.48
CA GLY A 421 -17.31 16.23 12.16
C GLY A 421 -18.33 15.45 11.33
N THR A 422 -19.63 15.70 11.48
CA THR A 422 -20.69 14.94 10.77
C THR A 422 -21.67 15.79 9.96
N VAL A 423 -22.14 15.23 8.84
CA VAL A 423 -23.27 15.75 8.03
C VAL A 423 -24.20 14.58 7.72
N LYS A 424 -25.50 14.76 7.90
CA LYS A 424 -26.51 13.79 7.47
C LYS A 424 -27.08 14.20 6.11
N LEU A 425 -27.06 13.28 5.16
CA LEU A 425 -27.71 13.39 3.86
C LEU A 425 -28.99 12.53 3.84
N THR A 426 -30.01 12.97 3.11
CA THR A 426 -31.21 12.19 2.79
C THR A 426 -31.72 12.50 1.38
N TRP A 427 -32.29 11.52 0.68
CA TRP A 427 -32.83 11.65 -0.68
C TRP A 427 -34.02 10.72 -0.90
N SER A 428 -34.69 10.85 -2.04
CA SER A 428 -35.72 9.91 -2.50
C SER A 428 -35.06 8.76 -3.25
N ALA A 429 -35.58 7.54 -3.08
CA ALA A 429 -35.09 6.39 -3.84
C ALA A 429 -35.22 6.62 -5.35
N ALA A 430 -34.21 6.21 -6.10
CA ALA A 430 -34.20 6.18 -7.56
C ALA A 430 -34.66 4.80 -8.06
N ASP A 431 -35.43 4.79 -9.14
CA ASP A 431 -35.82 3.56 -9.83
C ASP A 431 -34.58 2.91 -10.48
N GLU A 432 -34.60 1.57 -10.55
CA GLU A 432 -33.51 0.71 -11.05
C GLU A 432 -32.16 0.83 -10.31
N ALA A 433 -32.09 1.51 -9.16
CA ALA A 433 -30.86 1.65 -8.38
C ALA A 433 -30.52 0.38 -7.57
N ASP A 434 -29.32 -0.16 -7.75
CA ASP A 434 -28.78 -1.26 -6.93
C ASP A 434 -28.10 -0.71 -5.67
N HIS A 435 -27.38 0.42 -5.79
CA HIS A 435 -26.79 1.17 -4.68
C HIS A 435 -26.67 2.67 -4.98
N TYR A 436 -26.12 3.43 -4.03
CA TYR A 436 -25.81 4.86 -4.22
C TYR A 436 -24.33 5.13 -3.94
N SER A 437 -23.81 6.17 -4.58
CA SER A 437 -22.50 6.76 -4.30
C SER A 437 -22.66 8.21 -3.85
N ILE A 438 -21.72 8.70 -3.05
CA ILE A 438 -21.64 10.09 -2.58
C ILE A 438 -20.30 10.68 -3.02
N THR A 439 -20.29 11.90 -3.54
CA THR A 439 -19.06 12.70 -3.75
C THR A 439 -19.18 14.02 -3.00
N PHE A 440 -18.12 14.46 -2.31
CA PHE A 440 -18.15 15.65 -1.47
C PHE A 440 -16.81 16.38 -1.34
N GLY A 441 -16.84 17.64 -0.90
CA GLY A 441 -15.64 18.49 -0.82
C GLY A 441 -15.91 19.89 -0.28
N GLU A 442 -14.86 20.58 0.16
CA GLU A 442 -14.89 21.95 0.69
C GLU A 442 -15.11 23.00 -0.44
N LYS A 443 -14.90 22.57 -1.70
CA LYS A 443 -15.05 23.37 -2.91
C LYS A 443 -16.04 22.74 -3.88
N TRP A 444 -16.67 23.60 -4.66
CA TRP A 444 -17.46 23.24 -5.83
C TRP A 444 -16.71 23.64 -7.11
N VAL A 445 -16.66 22.75 -8.09
CA VAL A 445 -16.12 23.03 -9.43
C VAL A 445 -17.30 23.13 -10.41
N ASP A 446 -17.41 24.26 -11.12
CA ASP A 446 -18.53 24.52 -12.02
C ASP A 446 -18.66 23.44 -13.12
N ASN A 447 -19.85 22.85 -13.23
CA ASN A 447 -20.20 21.75 -14.15
C ASN A 447 -19.49 20.41 -13.86
N VAL A 448 -18.82 20.26 -12.72
CA VAL A 448 -18.18 19.00 -12.28
C VAL A 448 -18.69 18.56 -10.90
N GLY A 449 -18.95 19.51 -9.99
CA GLY A 449 -19.36 19.23 -8.61
C GLY A 449 -18.18 19.24 -7.63
N PRO A 450 -18.31 18.60 -6.46
CA PRO A 450 -17.19 18.38 -5.56
C PRO A 450 -16.31 17.22 -6.05
N THR A 451 -15.00 17.28 -5.80
CA THR A 451 -14.04 16.28 -6.31
C THR A 451 -12.97 15.88 -5.30
N GLU A 452 -13.15 16.20 -4.01
CA GLU A 452 -12.10 16.03 -2.98
C GLU A 452 -12.21 14.68 -2.26
N TYR A 453 -13.43 14.17 -2.05
CA TYR A 453 -13.73 12.98 -1.28
C TYR A 453 -14.97 12.24 -1.84
N GLY A 454 -15.15 10.97 -1.47
CA GLY A 454 -16.36 10.23 -1.80
C GLY A 454 -16.52 8.93 -1.01
N ALA A 455 -17.70 8.33 -1.17
CA ALA A 455 -18.03 6.97 -0.76
C ALA A 455 -18.66 6.29 -1.98
N PRO A 456 -17.95 5.36 -2.66
CA PRO A 456 -18.38 4.83 -3.96
C PRO A 456 -19.59 3.90 -3.86
N ASP A 457 -19.73 3.17 -2.75
CA ASP A 457 -20.91 2.38 -2.43
C ASP A 457 -21.27 2.60 -0.95
N ILE A 458 -22.55 2.90 -0.71
CA ILE A 458 -23.16 3.03 0.62
C ILE A 458 -24.42 2.15 0.79
N GLY A 459 -24.61 1.19 -0.12
CA GLY A 459 -25.77 0.31 -0.23
C GLY A 459 -27.01 1.01 -0.80
N ASN A 460 -28.10 0.24 -0.92
CA ASN A 460 -29.41 0.75 -1.36
C ASN A 460 -30.15 1.48 -0.22
N VAL A 461 -29.64 2.64 0.16
CA VAL A 461 -30.18 3.46 1.26
C VAL A 461 -30.66 4.83 0.76
N THR A 462 -31.54 5.48 1.52
CA THR A 462 -32.06 6.83 1.24
C THR A 462 -31.59 7.89 2.26
N SER A 463 -30.65 7.51 3.13
CA SER A 463 -30.10 8.35 4.19
C SER A 463 -28.71 7.86 4.56
N TYR A 464 -27.74 8.77 4.68
CA TYR A 464 -26.37 8.46 5.08
C TYR A 464 -25.79 9.55 5.99
N VAL A 465 -24.83 9.19 6.86
CA VAL A 465 -24.13 10.14 7.73
C VAL A 465 -22.65 10.15 7.37
N VAL A 466 -22.21 11.19 6.67
CA VAL A 466 -20.79 11.42 6.40
C VAL A 466 -20.12 11.81 7.72
N ARG A 467 -19.00 11.14 8.05
CA ARG A 467 -18.21 11.33 9.28
C ARG A 467 -16.77 11.74 8.93
N GLY A 468 -15.98 12.12 9.94
CA GLY A 468 -14.56 12.46 9.77
C GLY A 468 -14.30 13.87 9.18
N LEU A 469 -15.35 14.67 8.95
CA LEU A 469 -15.24 16.00 8.37
C LEU A 469 -14.60 16.99 9.36
N LYS A 470 -13.91 18.03 8.85
CA LYS A 470 -13.35 19.10 9.69
C LYS A 470 -14.49 19.84 10.43
N PRO A 471 -14.56 19.82 11.78
CA PRO A 471 -15.71 20.36 12.51
C PRO A 471 -15.92 21.86 12.26
N GLY A 472 -17.14 22.25 11.88
CA GLY A 472 -17.50 23.64 11.54
C GLY A 472 -17.09 24.09 10.13
N VAL A 473 -16.47 23.23 9.32
CA VAL A 473 -16.18 23.53 7.90
C VAL A 473 -17.38 23.16 7.03
N GLY A 474 -17.62 23.93 5.97
CA GLY A 474 -18.70 23.71 5.02
C GLY A 474 -18.29 22.80 3.87
N TYR A 475 -19.16 21.86 3.51
CA TYR A 475 -18.95 20.90 2.43
C TYR A 475 -20.14 20.91 1.46
N TYR A 476 -19.83 20.72 0.18
CA TYR A 476 -20.79 20.41 -0.87
C TYR A 476 -20.87 18.90 -1.05
N PHE A 477 -22.05 18.37 -1.39
CA PHE A 477 -22.31 16.96 -1.60
C PHE A 477 -23.17 16.75 -2.85
N VAL A 478 -22.92 15.67 -3.57
CA VAL A 478 -23.80 15.10 -4.61
C VAL A 478 -23.99 13.61 -4.33
N VAL A 479 -25.13 13.07 -4.76
CA VAL A 479 -25.44 11.64 -4.68
C VAL A 479 -25.73 11.12 -6.08
N ALA A 480 -25.22 9.95 -6.45
CA ALA A 480 -25.63 9.26 -7.67
C ALA A 480 -26.23 7.90 -7.31
N ALA A 481 -27.26 7.48 -8.04
CA ALA A 481 -27.67 6.08 -8.07
C ALA A 481 -26.78 5.31 -9.04
N VAL A 482 -26.51 4.05 -8.74
CA VAL A 482 -25.72 3.14 -9.56
C VAL A 482 -26.44 1.81 -9.66
N ASN A 483 -26.45 1.23 -10.86
CA ASN A 483 -26.93 -0.12 -11.09
C ASN A 483 -25.87 -0.93 -11.84
N SER A 484 -26.12 -2.22 -12.00
CA SER A 484 -25.26 -3.20 -12.68
C SER A 484 -24.93 -2.92 -14.16
N CYS A 485 -25.32 -1.76 -14.71
CA CYS A 485 -24.98 -1.30 -16.05
C CYS A 485 -24.36 0.10 -16.09
N LYS A 486 -24.80 1.06 -15.25
CA LYS A 486 -24.26 2.42 -15.23
C LYS A 486 -24.68 3.22 -14.00
N SER A 487 -23.96 4.33 -13.75
CA SER A 487 -24.44 5.41 -12.90
C SER A 487 -25.52 6.25 -13.59
N SER A 488 -26.46 6.75 -12.79
CA SER A 488 -27.44 7.79 -13.16
C SER A 488 -26.78 9.16 -13.45
N GLY A 489 -25.59 9.41 -12.89
CA GLY A 489 -25.00 10.74 -12.79
C GLY A 489 -25.37 11.46 -11.49
N TYR A 490 -24.77 12.62 -11.25
CA TYR A 490 -24.95 13.36 -10.00
C TYR A 490 -26.33 14.01 -9.86
N SER A 491 -26.87 13.95 -8.65
CA SER A 491 -27.98 14.78 -8.18
C SER A 491 -27.65 16.28 -8.23
N ASP A 492 -28.68 17.11 -8.00
CA ASP A 492 -28.46 18.48 -7.58
C ASP A 492 -27.51 18.54 -6.36
N GLY A 493 -26.59 19.52 -6.38
CA GLY A 493 -25.61 19.72 -5.32
C GLY A 493 -26.23 20.36 -4.08
N VAL A 494 -25.94 19.79 -2.90
CA VAL A 494 -26.38 20.30 -1.60
C VAL A 494 -25.20 20.74 -0.73
N TYR A 495 -25.44 21.60 0.25
CA TYR A 495 -24.39 22.17 1.11
C TYR A 495 -24.78 22.15 2.59
N ALA A 496 -23.84 21.78 3.45
CA ALA A 496 -23.99 21.87 4.91
C ALA A 496 -22.64 22.07 5.62
N TYR A 497 -22.69 22.62 6.83
CA TYR A 497 -21.54 22.63 7.74
C TYR A 497 -21.42 21.31 8.47
N ALA A 498 -20.21 20.80 8.64
CA ALA A 498 -19.92 19.66 9.50
C ALA A 498 -20.20 20.01 10.97
N GLY A 499 -20.89 19.11 11.68
CA GLY A 499 -21.26 19.27 13.09
C GLY A 499 -20.09 19.69 13.96
N THR A 500 -20.29 20.67 14.83
CA THR A 500 -19.24 21.13 15.76
C THR A 500 -19.12 20.19 16.95
N GLY A 501 -20.26 19.70 17.45
CA GLY A 501 -20.38 18.71 18.54
C GLY A 501 -19.71 19.10 19.87
N PRO A 502 -19.91 18.31 20.93
CA PRO A 502 -19.05 18.39 22.12
C PRO A 502 -17.63 17.92 21.80
N ILE A 503 -16.63 18.53 22.43
CA ILE A 503 -15.25 18.03 22.44
C ILE A 503 -15.10 17.10 23.65
N TYR A 504 -15.00 15.80 23.42
CA TYR A 504 -14.67 14.85 24.47
C TYR A 504 -13.16 14.81 24.69
N THR A 505 -12.67 15.55 25.68
CA THR A 505 -11.27 15.47 26.13
C THR A 505 -11.08 14.24 27.01
N SER A 506 -10.31 13.25 26.55
CA SER A 506 -9.87 12.11 27.35
C SER A 506 -8.81 12.54 28.37
N GLY A 507 -9.28 12.92 29.56
CA GLY A 507 -8.44 13.22 30.73
C GLY A 507 -8.91 12.44 31.94
N SER A 508 -8.10 11.50 32.42
CA SER A 508 -8.42 10.71 33.62
C SER A 508 -8.45 11.58 34.88
N SER A 509 -9.55 11.52 35.62
CA SER A 509 -9.45 11.40 37.08
C SER A 509 -10.65 10.62 37.59
N SER A 510 -10.37 9.55 38.34
CA SER A 510 -11.36 8.70 38.97
C SER A 510 -12.02 9.42 40.14
N SER A 511 -13.35 9.35 40.21
CA SER A 511 -14.04 9.23 41.49
C SER A 511 -15.20 8.26 41.36
N ASN A 512 -15.16 7.23 42.20
CA ASN A 512 -16.13 6.14 42.17
C ASN A 512 -17.32 6.53 43.05
N SER A 513 -18.51 6.66 42.48
CA SER A 513 -19.75 6.62 43.25
C SER A 513 -20.89 6.02 42.44
N SER A 514 -21.08 4.71 42.61
CA SER A 514 -22.40 4.10 42.50
C SER A 514 -23.39 4.85 43.42
N TRP A 515 -24.59 5.23 42.95
CA TRP A 515 -25.74 4.33 43.04
C TRP A 515 -27.05 4.93 42.49
N SER A 516 -27.92 4.03 42.04
CA SER A 516 -29.40 4.11 41.99
C SER A 516 -30.08 5.45 41.68
N SER A 517 -30.69 5.51 40.49
CA SER A 517 -31.88 6.31 40.25
C SER A 517 -33.07 5.80 41.08
N GLN A 518 -33.59 6.64 41.99
CA GLN A 518 -34.96 6.53 42.47
C GLN A 518 -35.66 7.89 42.47
N THR A 519 -36.81 7.91 41.82
CA THR A 519 -37.82 8.98 41.87
C THR A 519 -38.46 9.07 43.26
N ALA A 520 -38.64 10.28 43.79
CA ALA A 520 -39.65 10.51 44.82
C ALA A 520 -40.18 11.96 44.75
N GLU A 521 -41.49 12.09 44.91
CA GLU A 521 -42.18 13.38 45.00
C GLU A 521 -42.09 13.99 46.42
N LYS A 522 -42.18 15.31 46.49
CA LYS A 522 -43.06 16.04 47.42
C LYS A 522 -43.10 15.60 48.90
N GLY A 523 -42.41 16.38 49.75
CA GLY A 523 -43.13 17.18 50.75
C GLY A 523 -42.67 17.11 52.21
N THR A 524 -42.59 18.31 52.81
CA THR A 524 -42.68 18.62 54.25
C THR A 524 -41.54 18.13 55.18
N SER A 525 -41.29 18.72 56.35
CA SER A 525 -41.41 20.11 56.87
C SER A 525 -40.93 20.08 58.34
N LEU A 526 -40.31 21.15 58.86
CA LEU A 526 -39.97 21.35 60.29
C LEU A 526 -38.87 20.38 60.81
N VAL A 527 -38.11 20.55 61.91
CA VAL A 527 -37.67 21.63 62.85
C VAL A 527 -36.50 20.98 63.65
N ASP A 528 -35.50 21.64 64.25
CA ASP A 528 -35.07 23.05 64.34
C ASP A 528 -33.56 23.06 64.74
N GLU A 529 -32.98 24.24 65.03
CA GLU A 529 -31.95 24.59 66.05
C GLU A 529 -30.85 23.56 66.47
N ASP A 530 -29.58 23.94 66.70
CA ASP A 530 -29.03 25.25 67.05
C ASP A 530 -27.49 25.32 66.86
N PHE A 531 -26.96 26.53 67.06
CA PHE A 531 -25.65 26.88 67.64
C PHE A 531 -24.66 27.69 66.77
N TRP A 532 -24.30 28.85 67.33
CA TRP A 532 -23.48 29.95 66.82
C TRP A 532 -21.96 29.62 66.93
N ASP A 533 -20.98 30.37 66.40
CA ASP A 533 -20.85 31.84 66.29
C ASP A 533 -19.79 32.26 65.25
N ASP A 534 -19.85 33.54 64.85
CA ASP A 534 -18.79 34.47 64.36
C ASP A 534 -17.59 33.95 63.52
N ASP A 535 -17.26 34.53 62.37
CA ASP A 535 -16.81 35.93 62.26
C ASP A 535 -17.20 36.62 60.92
N GLU A 536 -17.25 37.95 60.93
CA GLU A 536 -17.63 38.80 59.80
C GLU A 536 -16.56 38.88 58.69
N ASP A 537 -16.98 39.01 57.43
CA ASP A 537 -16.65 40.24 56.68
C ASP A 537 -17.57 40.47 55.47
N VAL A 538 -18.03 41.71 55.30
CA VAL A 538 -18.99 42.13 54.26
C VAL A 538 -18.24 42.63 53.04
N PHE A 539 -18.55 42.11 51.83
CA PHE A 539 -18.32 42.88 50.60
C PHE A 539 -19.44 42.79 49.56
N THR A 540 -19.75 43.96 49.01
CA THR A 540 -20.92 44.26 48.17
C THR A 540 -20.73 43.91 46.69
N ALA A 541 -21.83 43.59 46.01
CA ALA A 541 -21.85 43.30 44.57
C ALA A 541 -21.88 44.55 43.65
N THR A 542 -21.75 44.28 42.34
CA THR A 542 -21.93 45.15 41.15
C THR A 542 -20.69 45.92 40.62
N PRO A 543 -20.63 46.30 39.33
CA PRO A 543 -20.45 45.34 38.22
C PRO A 543 -19.47 45.80 37.10
N SER A 544 -19.24 44.91 36.13
CA SER A 544 -18.84 45.21 34.73
C SER A 544 -17.43 45.79 34.46
N ALA A 545 -16.58 44.98 33.80
CA ALA A 545 -15.52 45.46 32.92
C ALA A 545 -15.37 44.49 31.72
N THR A 546 -15.51 45.03 30.51
CA THR A 546 -15.44 44.28 29.24
C THR A 546 -14.02 43.78 28.95
N PRO A 547 -13.80 42.52 28.52
CA PRO A 547 -12.51 42.08 28.01
C PRO A 547 -12.15 42.84 26.72
N LYS A 548 -10.99 43.50 26.76
CA LYS A 548 -10.41 44.28 25.67
C LYS A 548 -9.90 43.35 24.55
N ALA A 549 -10.27 43.63 23.31
CA ALA A 549 -9.81 42.85 22.16
C ALA A 549 -8.28 42.94 21.97
N THR A 550 -7.65 41.79 21.75
CA THR A 550 -6.23 41.65 21.38
C THR A 550 -6.11 41.74 19.84
N PRO A 551 -5.13 42.48 19.29
CA PRO A 551 -5.09 42.77 17.85
C PRO A 551 -4.69 41.56 16.99
N THR A 552 -5.38 41.42 15.86
CA THR A 552 -5.07 40.47 14.78
C THR A 552 -3.69 40.75 14.17
N PRO A 553 -2.83 39.73 13.95
CA PRO A 553 -1.59 39.92 13.21
C PRO A 553 -1.88 40.28 11.74
N SER A 554 -1.10 41.22 11.19
CA SER A 554 -1.22 41.67 9.80
C SER A 554 -0.60 40.67 8.82
N PRO A 555 -1.09 40.60 7.56
CA PRO A 555 -0.60 39.62 6.58
C PRO A 555 0.85 39.88 6.18
N ILE A 556 1.62 38.80 6.03
CA ILE A 556 3.01 38.82 5.57
C ILE A 556 3.02 38.99 4.05
N ILE A 557 3.63 40.08 3.56
CA ILE A 557 3.82 40.30 2.11
C ILE A 557 5.10 39.58 1.69
N TYR A 558 4.99 38.61 0.80
CA TYR A 558 6.14 38.00 0.13
C TYR A 558 6.71 38.96 -0.92
N THR A 559 7.98 39.35 -0.77
CA THR A 559 8.79 39.93 -1.84
C THR A 559 9.62 38.81 -2.49
N PRO A 560 9.57 38.62 -3.82
CA PRO A 560 10.40 37.62 -4.48
C PRO A 560 11.87 38.06 -4.46
N SER A 561 12.77 37.12 -4.16
CA SER A 561 14.22 37.34 -4.29
C SER A 561 14.66 36.87 -5.68
N GLU A 562 15.25 37.76 -6.47
CA GLU A 562 15.85 37.40 -7.76
C GLU A 562 17.25 36.79 -7.58
N THR A 563 17.52 35.74 -8.38
CA THR A 563 18.83 35.27 -8.88
C THR A 563 19.97 34.97 -7.89
N GLU A 564 20.37 33.68 -7.86
CA GLU A 564 21.76 33.31 -8.17
C GLU A 564 21.80 32.14 -9.16
N THR A 565 22.24 32.41 -10.39
CA THR A 565 22.58 31.38 -11.39
C THR A 565 24.06 31.01 -11.24
N GLY A 566 24.38 29.83 -10.68
CA GLY A 566 25.79 29.43 -10.48
C GLY A 566 26.12 27.95 -10.33
N SER A 567 25.19 27.10 -9.87
CA SER A 567 25.48 25.71 -9.49
C SER A 567 25.53 24.71 -10.66
N ASP A 568 24.69 24.89 -11.69
CA ASP A 568 24.46 23.88 -12.74
C ASP A 568 25.67 23.60 -13.66
N LEU A 569 26.58 24.57 -13.83
CA LEU A 569 27.76 24.38 -14.69
C LEU A 569 28.86 23.53 -14.02
N PHE A 570 29.03 23.63 -12.70
CA PHE A 570 30.11 22.93 -12.00
C PHE A 570 29.82 21.43 -11.83
N GLY A 571 28.55 21.09 -11.51
CA GLY A 571 28.09 19.69 -11.47
C GLY A 571 28.19 19.00 -12.84
N LYS A 572 27.77 19.67 -13.90
CA LYS A 572 27.89 19.16 -15.28
C LYS A 572 29.33 19.01 -15.77
N ILE A 573 30.30 19.76 -15.23
CA ILE A 573 31.72 19.57 -15.57
C ILE A 573 32.33 18.37 -14.81
N MET A 574 31.93 18.14 -13.56
CA MET A 574 32.47 17.05 -12.73
C MET A 574 32.04 15.65 -13.21
N SER A 575 30.84 15.50 -13.79
CA SER A 575 30.35 14.19 -14.28
C SER A 575 31.06 13.69 -15.55
N ILE A 576 31.60 14.58 -16.39
CA ILE A 576 32.30 14.20 -17.65
C ILE A 576 33.81 13.99 -17.49
N LEU A 577 34.40 14.44 -16.38
CA LEU A 577 35.83 14.33 -16.09
C LEU A 577 36.42 12.90 -16.16
N PRO A 578 35.80 11.83 -15.62
CA PRO A 578 36.33 10.47 -15.77
C PRO A 578 36.30 9.97 -17.23
N TYR A 579 35.26 10.32 -17.98
CA TYR A 579 35.13 9.93 -19.40
C TYR A 579 36.12 10.67 -20.31
N ALA A 580 36.40 11.95 -20.02
CA ALA A 580 37.44 12.72 -20.71
C ALA A 580 38.83 12.09 -20.54
N GLY A 581 39.15 11.57 -19.36
CA GLY A 581 40.40 10.83 -19.09
C GLY A 581 40.54 9.57 -19.96
N LEU A 582 39.49 8.76 -20.04
CA LEU A 582 39.46 7.55 -20.88
C LEU A 582 39.56 7.87 -22.38
N ALA A 583 38.87 8.92 -22.85
CA ALA A 583 38.95 9.36 -24.24
C ALA A 583 40.37 9.83 -24.62
N ILE A 584 41.04 10.60 -23.74
CA ILE A 584 42.43 11.06 -23.95
C ILE A 584 43.41 9.89 -23.97
N LEU A 585 43.24 8.89 -23.08
CA LEU A 585 44.05 7.67 -23.08
C LEU A 585 43.85 6.84 -24.36
N GLY A 586 42.61 6.71 -24.85
CA GLY A 586 42.30 6.06 -26.13
C GLY A 586 42.96 6.74 -27.32
N ILE A 587 42.88 8.08 -27.41
CA ILE A 587 43.52 8.88 -28.47
C ILE A 587 45.05 8.76 -28.42
N LEU A 588 45.66 8.82 -27.22
CA LEU A 588 47.09 8.62 -27.06
C LEU A 588 47.54 7.20 -27.44
N GLY A 589 46.76 6.17 -27.09
CA GLY A 589 46.99 4.80 -27.53
C GLY A 589 46.95 4.65 -29.05
N LEU A 590 45.94 5.22 -29.71
CA LEU A 590 45.80 5.21 -31.16
C LEU A 590 46.98 5.92 -31.86
N LEU A 591 47.43 7.06 -31.35
CA LEU A 591 48.59 7.79 -31.86
C LEU A 591 49.90 7.00 -31.69
N LEU A 592 50.03 6.22 -30.60
CA LEU A 592 51.17 5.35 -30.35
C LEU A 592 51.18 4.15 -31.32
N ILE A 593 50.01 3.55 -31.58
CA ILE A 593 49.84 2.50 -32.60
C ILE A 593 50.19 3.04 -34.00
N LEU A 594 49.67 4.20 -34.38
CA LEU A 594 49.93 4.82 -35.69
C LEU A 594 51.41 5.19 -35.89
N THR A 595 52.11 5.61 -34.84
CA THR A 595 53.56 5.89 -34.91
C THR A 595 54.42 4.62 -34.97
N VAL A 596 53.99 3.51 -34.36
CA VAL A 596 54.62 2.19 -34.53
C VAL A 596 54.42 1.66 -35.95
N ILE A 597 53.19 1.74 -36.50
CA ILE A 597 52.89 1.32 -37.88
C ILE A 597 53.70 2.12 -38.91
N LYS A 598 53.81 3.45 -38.75
CA LYS A 598 54.64 4.29 -39.64
C LYS A 598 56.12 3.93 -39.62
N LYS A 599 56.63 3.33 -38.54
CA LYS A 599 58.06 3.01 -38.38
C LYS A 599 58.47 1.67 -39.01
N ASN A 600 57.50 0.80 -39.32
CA ASN A 600 57.75 -0.56 -39.82
C ASN A 600 57.55 -0.74 -41.34
N LYS A 601 57.14 0.29 -42.09
CA LYS A 601 57.13 0.22 -43.57
C LYS A 601 58.56 0.31 -44.13
N LYS A 602 59.22 -0.85 -44.29
CA LYS A 602 60.26 -1.00 -45.33
C LYS A 602 59.58 -1.00 -46.72
N PRO A 603 60.19 -0.42 -47.75
CA PRO A 603 59.66 -0.51 -49.11
C PRO A 603 59.85 -1.94 -49.64
N PHE A 604 58.83 -2.44 -50.32
CA PHE A 604 58.94 -3.60 -51.21
C PHE A 604 58.86 -3.05 -52.63
N GLU A 605 59.83 -3.37 -53.48
CA GLU A 605 59.87 -2.89 -54.86
C GLU A 605 58.82 -3.62 -55.72
N GLU A 606 58.15 -2.89 -56.60
CA GLU A 606 57.30 -3.47 -57.63
C GLU A 606 58.11 -3.80 -58.89
N THR A 607 57.80 -4.93 -59.53
CA THR A 607 57.97 -5.11 -60.98
C THR A 607 56.65 -5.61 -61.58
N PRO A 608 56.04 -4.87 -62.51
CA PRO A 608 54.77 -5.25 -63.14
C PRO A 608 54.94 -5.94 -64.51
N GLN A 609 53.82 -6.48 -65.01
CA GLN A 609 53.58 -7.08 -66.35
C GLN A 609 53.88 -8.59 -66.48
N ASP A 610 52.80 -9.39 -66.48
CA ASP A 610 52.40 -10.33 -67.54
C ASP A 610 50.96 -10.77 -67.20
N LEU A 611 49.93 -10.30 -67.93
CA LEU A 611 49.40 -10.78 -69.22
C LEU A 611 48.41 -11.96 -69.09
N PHE A 612 47.24 -11.74 -69.69
CA PHE A 612 46.06 -12.59 -69.88
C PHE A 612 46.28 -14.13 -69.95
N ASN A 613 45.45 -14.86 -69.19
CA ASN A 613 44.49 -15.87 -69.69
C ASN A 613 43.60 -16.30 -68.49
N GLU A 614 42.27 -16.30 -68.58
CA GLU A 614 41.39 -17.15 -69.41
C GLU A 614 41.26 -18.58 -68.85
N ASP A 615 40.00 -18.92 -68.56
CA ASP A 615 39.39 -20.25 -68.43
C ASP A 615 39.37 -21.06 -67.10
N LYS A 616 38.14 -21.52 -66.82
CA LYS A 616 37.68 -22.76 -66.12
C LYS A 616 37.62 -22.87 -64.58
N ASP A 617 36.37 -23.10 -64.14
CA ASP A 617 35.90 -24.18 -63.25
C ASP A 617 36.62 -24.47 -61.91
N GLU A 618 35.96 -24.24 -60.77
CA GLU A 618 35.20 -25.33 -60.10
C GLU A 618 34.37 -24.88 -58.86
N LYS A 619 33.14 -25.42 -58.82
CA LYS A 619 32.30 -25.80 -57.66
C LYS A 619 32.27 -24.98 -56.37
N ILE A 620 31.11 -24.35 -56.19
CA ILE A 620 30.43 -24.19 -54.90
C ILE A 620 30.13 -25.59 -54.29
N ILE A 621 30.37 -25.75 -52.99
CA ILE A 621 29.70 -26.78 -52.16
C ILE A 621 29.24 -26.09 -50.87
N PHE A 622 27.92 -25.95 -50.71
CA PHE A 622 27.32 -25.78 -49.39
C PHE A 622 27.23 -27.16 -48.71
N LYS A 623 27.38 -27.18 -47.39
CA LYS A 623 26.92 -28.28 -46.55
C LYS A 623 25.87 -27.74 -45.60
N GLU A 624 24.79 -28.51 -45.48
CA GLU A 624 23.86 -28.51 -44.35
C GLU A 624 24.58 -28.97 -43.07
#